data_AF-A0A962D268-F1
#
_entry.id   AF-A0A962D268-F1
#
_cell.length_a   1.000
_cell.length_b   1.000
_cell.length_c   1.000
_cell.angle_alpha   90.00
_cell.angle_beta   90.00
_cell.angle_gamma   90.00
#
_symmetry.space_group_name_H-M   'P 1'
#
loop_
_entity.id
_entity.type
_entity.pdbx_description
1 polymer ?
#
loop_
_entity_poly.entity_id
_entity_poly.type
_entity_poly.pdbx_seq_one_letter_code
_entity_poly.pdbx_strand_id
1 'polypeptide(L)'
;GYTAVFPIKVNQQRAVVSELVRHGSAGFGLEAGSKPELMAVLALSPGGTVICNGYKDREYIRLALIGRKLGLDVHIVIEKANELGLVIEEAAKLGVRPLLGVRMRLASIGHGKWQNTGGDKAKFGLMPRQLLDLVDALASAGMSDCLRLVHFHMGSQISNVRDIASGMREAARYFVELRRLGLEIDTVDVGGGLGVDYEGTRSRSDCSVNYGLTQYAQSIVAPLAEACTEHGLPHPRVITESGRSMTAHHAVLVADVTAVEQLPEGNATVEAGDSPPLRHLRELHADLNRRPPQELYHEAAHHLQDGQARFALGQLSLADRAALDDLHYAILHGVRERLRRDPRNQWQLLDELEDKLSDKYFVNLSVFQSMPDVWAINQIFPIMPL
;
A
#
# COMPACT_ATOMS: atom_id res chain seq x y z
N GLY A 1 28.24 3.74 -0.18
CA GLY A 1 27.46 5.00 -0.15
C GLY A 1 25.98 4.69 -0.26
N TYR A 2 25.10 5.66 0.00
CA TYR A 2 23.64 5.49 -0.10
C TYR A 2 23.05 6.55 -1.02
N THR A 3 22.08 6.15 -1.85
CA THR A 3 21.32 7.05 -2.72
C THR A 3 19.84 6.73 -2.60
N ALA A 4 19.03 7.73 -2.23
CA ALA A 4 17.58 7.63 -2.34
C ALA A 4 17.15 7.95 -3.78
N VAL A 5 16.29 7.12 -4.35
CA VAL A 5 15.68 7.32 -5.66
C VAL A 5 14.17 7.41 -5.48
N PHE A 6 13.52 8.39 -6.11
CA PHE A 6 12.07 8.51 -6.06
C PHE A 6 11.40 7.90 -7.30
N PRO A 7 10.64 6.80 -7.14
CA PRO A 7 9.86 6.24 -8.23
C PRO A 7 8.61 7.09 -8.48
N ILE A 8 8.59 7.82 -9.60
CA ILE A 8 7.55 8.82 -9.84
C ILE A 8 6.15 8.20 -10.02
N LYS A 9 6.06 6.89 -10.25
CA LYS A 9 4.80 6.13 -10.29
C LYS A 9 3.93 6.33 -9.04
N VAL A 10 4.54 6.66 -7.90
CA VAL A 10 3.84 6.91 -6.64
C VAL A 10 3.12 8.26 -6.65
N ASN A 11 3.76 9.29 -7.22
CA ASN A 11 3.15 10.60 -7.43
C ASN A 11 3.93 11.39 -8.49
N GLN A 12 3.36 11.51 -9.70
CA GLN A 12 3.97 12.16 -10.85
C GLN A 12 3.78 13.69 -10.86
N GLN A 13 3.07 14.26 -9.89
CA GLN A 13 2.78 15.69 -9.88
C GLN A 13 4.07 16.49 -9.79
N ARG A 14 4.22 17.46 -10.71
CA ARG A 14 5.44 18.29 -10.80
C ARG A 14 5.78 18.93 -9.45
N ALA A 15 4.79 19.40 -8.70
CA ALA A 15 5.00 20.01 -7.38
C ALA A 15 5.70 19.05 -6.41
N VAL A 16 5.26 17.79 -6.36
CA VAL A 16 5.84 16.76 -5.48
C VAL A 16 7.24 16.37 -5.92
N VAL A 17 7.41 16.06 -7.21
CA VAL A 17 8.72 15.64 -7.75
C VAL A 17 9.75 16.77 -7.60
N SER A 18 9.37 18.01 -7.92
CA SER A 18 10.28 19.17 -7.85
C SER A 18 10.71 19.45 -6.40
N GLU A 19 9.80 19.28 -5.44
CA GLU A 19 10.09 19.51 -4.02
C GLU A 19 11.04 18.44 -3.45
N LEU A 20 10.83 17.18 -3.82
CA LEU A 20 11.73 16.07 -3.46
C LEU A 20 13.11 16.23 -4.11
N VAL A 21 13.16 16.65 -5.38
CA VAL A 21 14.41 16.93 -6.08
C VAL A 21 15.17 18.09 -5.44
N ARG A 22 14.47 19.16 -5.07
CA ARG A 22 15.07 20.36 -4.46
C ARG A 22 15.67 20.09 -3.08
N HIS A 23 15.03 19.24 -2.28
CA HIS A 23 15.46 18.92 -0.91
C HIS A 23 16.16 17.56 -0.78
N GLY A 24 16.31 16.83 -1.89
CA GLY A 24 17.04 15.58 -1.93
C GLY A 24 18.51 15.80 -1.58
N SER A 25 19.10 14.86 -0.84
CA SER A 25 20.53 14.86 -0.57
C SER A 25 21.34 14.80 -1.86
N ALA A 26 22.63 15.17 -1.81
CA ALA A 26 23.51 15.01 -2.96
C ALA A 26 23.42 13.60 -3.56
N GLY A 27 23.13 13.52 -4.86
CA GLY A 27 22.95 12.26 -5.59
C GLY A 27 21.54 11.67 -5.54
N PHE A 28 20.53 12.36 -4.99
CA PHE A 28 19.12 11.95 -5.10
C PHE A 28 18.75 11.68 -6.56
N GLY A 29 18.08 10.56 -6.80
CA GLY A 29 17.73 10.11 -8.15
C GLY A 29 16.23 10.02 -8.37
N LEU A 30 15.86 9.75 -9.63
CA LEU A 30 14.48 9.49 -10.03
C LEU A 30 14.38 8.13 -10.71
N GLU A 31 13.26 7.44 -10.51
CA GLU A 31 12.94 6.20 -11.21
C GLU A 31 11.71 6.40 -12.10
N ALA A 32 11.79 5.82 -13.30
CA ALA A 32 10.69 5.71 -14.24
C ALA A 32 10.39 4.24 -14.49
N GLY A 33 9.11 3.86 -14.39
CA GLY A 33 8.62 2.51 -14.69
C GLY A 33 7.96 2.38 -16.05
N SER A 34 7.99 3.44 -16.88
CA SER A 34 7.40 3.45 -18.22
C SER A 34 7.99 4.54 -19.12
N LYS A 35 7.76 4.43 -20.44
CA LYS A 35 8.21 5.43 -21.42
C LYS A 35 7.68 6.86 -21.15
N PRO A 36 6.37 7.08 -20.86
CA PRO A 36 5.90 8.42 -20.49
C PRO A 36 6.53 8.95 -19.21
N GLU A 37 6.73 8.09 -18.22
CA GLU A 37 7.40 8.46 -16.98
C GLU A 37 8.86 8.84 -17.23
N LEU A 38 9.58 8.14 -18.11
CA LEU A 38 10.95 8.51 -18.47
C LEU A 38 11.00 9.93 -19.05
N MET A 39 10.05 10.31 -19.92
CA MET A 39 10.01 11.68 -20.45
C MET A 39 9.83 12.73 -19.34
N ALA A 40 8.95 12.46 -18.37
CA ALA A 40 8.77 13.33 -17.22
C ALA A 40 10.02 13.38 -16.33
N VAL A 41 10.67 12.24 -16.08
CA VAL A 41 11.91 12.15 -15.31
C VAL A 41 13.05 12.91 -15.98
N LEU A 42 13.24 12.77 -17.29
CA LEU A 42 14.26 13.51 -18.02
C LEU A 42 14.04 15.04 -17.96
N ALA A 43 12.77 15.48 -17.92
CA ALA A 43 12.43 16.89 -17.79
C ALA A 43 12.63 17.46 -16.37
N LEU A 44 12.55 16.61 -15.34
CA LEU A 44 12.58 17.02 -13.93
C LEU A 44 13.89 16.63 -13.20
N SER A 45 14.74 15.82 -13.82
CA SER A 45 15.97 15.34 -13.21
C SER A 45 16.93 16.51 -12.93
N PRO A 46 17.48 16.62 -11.70
CA PRO A 46 18.44 17.66 -11.35
C PRO A 46 19.86 17.38 -11.90
N GLY A 47 20.02 16.37 -12.77
CA GLY A 47 21.30 15.67 -12.95
C GLY A 47 21.42 14.46 -12.01
N GLY A 48 22.32 13.53 -12.32
CA GLY A 48 22.58 12.36 -11.47
C GLY A 48 21.88 11.06 -11.90
N THR A 49 21.51 10.23 -10.93
CA THR A 49 21.03 8.85 -11.14
C THR A 49 19.58 8.81 -11.62
N VAL A 50 19.36 8.12 -12.74
CA VAL A 50 18.01 7.78 -13.25
C VAL A 50 17.91 6.27 -13.40
N ILE A 51 16.89 5.66 -12.79
CA ILE A 51 16.63 4.22 -12.93
C ILE A 51 15.47 4.02 -13.91
N CYS A 52 15.64 3.16 -14.91
CA CYS A 52 14.63 2.83 -15.91
C CYS A 52 14.15 1.38 -15.73
N ASN A 53 12.97 1.21 -15.16
CA ASN A 53 12.26 -0.06 -15.02
C ASN A 53 11.07 -0.15 -15.99
N GLY A 54 10.29 -1.22 -15.90
CA GLY A 54 9.11 -1.47 -16.70
C GLY A 54 9.40 -2.09 -18.06
N TYR A 55 8.34 -2.24 -18.87
CA TYR A 55 8.48 -2.78 -20.23
C TYR A 55 9.12 -1.75 -21.17
N LYS A 56 10.18 -2.17 -21.87
CA LYS A 56 10.98 -1.27 -22.72
C LYS A 56 10.87 -1.67 -24.19
N ASP A 57 10.22 -0.81 -24.98
CA ASP A 57 10.29 -0.86 -26.44
C ASP A 57 11.56 -0.15 -26.95
N ARG A 58 11.80 -0.19 -28.27
CA ARG A 58 12.95 0.50 -28.88
C ARG A 58 12.97 1.99 -28.60
N GLU A 59 11.81 2.64 -28.56
CA GLU A 59 11.72 4.08 -28.32
C GLU A 59 12.12 4.44 -26.89
N TYR A 60 11.65 3.69 -25.89
CA TYR A 60 12.09 3.84 -24.50
C TYR A 60 13.61 3.69 -24.41
N ILE A 61 14.16 2.59 -24.95
CA ILE A 61 15.62 2.35 -24.91
C ILE A 61 16.40 3.52 -25.53
N ARG A 62 15.97 4.02 -26.69
CA ARG A 62 16.61 5.18 -27.34
C ARG A 62 16.53 6.43 -26.47
N LEU A 63 15.38 6.73 -25.87
CA LEU A 63 15.21 7.87 -24.96
C LEU A 63 16.16 7.76 -23.75
N ALA A 64 16.27 6.57 -23.15
CA ALA A 64 17.18 6.34 -22.02
C ALA A 64 18.65 6.56 -22.42
N LEU A 65 19.06 6.04 -23.59
CA LEU A 65 20.40 6.24 -24.14
C LEU A 65 20.68 7.71 -24.50
N ILE A 66 19.68 8.44 -24.99
CA ILE A 66 19.79 9.90 -25.23
C ILE A 66 19.99 10.62 -23.89
N GLY A 67 19.23 10.28 -22.84
CA GLY A 67 19.44 10.81 -21.50
C GLY A 67 20.86 10.56 -20.99
N ARG A 68 21.40 9.35 -21.23
CA ARG A 68 22.80 9.03 -20.92
C ARG A 68 23.78 9.91 -21.69
N LYS A 69 23.54 10.13 -22.99
CA LYS A 69 24.37 10.99 -23.85
C LYS A 69 24.36 12.46 -23.42
N LEU A 70 23.29 12.91 -22.76
CA LEU A 70 23.15 14.25 -22.19
C LEU A 70 23.84 14.40 -20.81
N GLY A 71 24.48 13.35 -20.30
CA GLY A 71 25.28 13.39 -19.08
C GLY A 71 24.59 12.86 -17.82
N LEU A 72 23.38 12.29 -17.94
CA LEU A 72 22.72 11.63 -16.82
C LEU A 72 23.28 10.22 -16.59
N ASP A 73 23.26 9.74 -15.36
CA ASP A 73 23.58 8.35 -15.02
C ASP A 73 22.32 7.49 -15.14
N VAL A 74 21.89 7.26 -16.39
CA VAL A 74 20.69 6.50 -16.72
C VAL A 74 20.99 5.00 -16.71
N HIS A 75 20.59 4.32 -15.64
CA HIS A 75 20.64 2.87 -15.54
C HIS A 75 19.43 2.25 -16.25
N ILE A 76 19.67 1.52 -17.34
CA ILE A 76 18.66 0.72 -18.02
C ILE A 76 18.63 -0.66 -17.35
N VAL A 77 17.60 -0.91 -16.53
CA VAL A 77 17.47 -2.18 -15.80
C VAL A 77 16.86 -3.23 -16.72
N ILE A 78 17.61 -4.27 -17.06
CA ILE A 78 17.11 -5.40 -17.84
C ILE A 78 16.16 -6.21 -16.97
N GLU A 79 14.89 -6.24 -17.37
CA GLU A 79 13.83 -6.95 -16.66
C GLU A 79 13.29 -8.15 -17.45
N LYS A 80 13.59 -8.22 -18.75
CA LYS A 80 13.26 -9.34 -19.63
C LYS A 80 14.44 -9.66 -20.54
N ALA A 81 14.67 -10.94 -20.80
CA ALA A 81 15.83 -11.41 -21.57
C ALA A 81 15.90 -10.82 -23.00
N ASN A 82 14.76 -10.52 -23.62
CA ASN A 82 14.69 -9.94 -24.96
C ASN A 82 15.05 -8.44 -25.03
N GLU A 83 15.19 -7.76 -23.89
CA GLU A 83 15.54 -6.32 -23.87
C GLU A 83 17.00 -6.09 -24.23
N LEU A 84 17.92 -6.97 -23.83
CA LEU A 84 19.37 -6.76 -24.02
C LEU A 84 19.74 -6.59 -25.50
N GLY A 85 19.19 -7.42 -26.40
CA GLY A 85 19.46 -7.30 -27.83
C GLY A 85 19.08 -5.94 -28.40
N LEU A 86 17.91 -5.41 -27.98
CA LEU A 86 17.47 -4.07 -28.37
C LEU A 86 18.40 -2.99 -27.83
N VAL A 87 18.87 -3.13 -26.59
CA VAL A 87 19.81 -2.17 -25.98
C VAL A 87 21.13 -2.15 -26.74
N ILE A 88 21.71 -3.31 -27.05
CA ILE A 88 22.97 -3.41 -27.80
C ILE A 88 22.84 -2.75 -29.18
N GLU A 89 21.76 -3.05 -29.91
CA GLU A 89 21.53 -2.49 -31.25
C GLU A 89 21.37 -0.96 -31.22
N GLU A 90 20.55 -0.43 -30.32
CA GLU A 90 20.30 1.02 -30.26
C GLU A 90 21.49 1.79 -29.66
N ALA A 91 22.23 1.19 -28.72
CA ALA A 91 23.48 1.73 -28.20
C ALA A 91 24.53 1.90 -29.31
N ALA A 92 24.68 0.89 -30.18
CA ALA A 92 25.57 0.94 -31.33
C ALA A 92 25.15 2.05 -32.32
N LYS A 93 23.85 2.14 -32.66
CA LYS A 93 23.32 3.18 -33.57
C LYS A 93 23.53 4.60 -33.05
N LEU A 94 23.43 4.80 -31.72
CA LEU A 94 23.58 6.12 -31.10
C LEU A 94 25.03 6.47 -30.73
N GLY A 95 25.94 5.50 -30.81
CA GLY A 95 27.32 5.62 -30.36
C GLY A 95 27.42 5.90 -28.86
N VAL A 96 26.56 5.26 -28.06
CA VAL A 96 26.50 5.46 -26.59
C VAL A 96 26.83 4.16 -25.90
N ARG A 97 27.78 4.18 -24.96
CA ARG A 97 28.02 3.03 -24.09
C ARG A 97 26.95 3.01 -22.99
N PRO A 98 26.10 1.97 -22.92
CA PRO A 98 24.98 1.95 -21.99
C PRO A 98 25.46 1.76 -20.56
N LEU A 99 24.67 2.25 -19.60
CA LEU A 99 24.81 1.92 -18.19
C LEU A 99 23.65 0.98 -17.82
N LEU A 100 23.97 -0.26 -17.50
CA LEU A 100 22.99 -1.34 -17.36
C LEU A 100 22.81 -1.75 -15.91
N GLY A 101 21.58 -2.12 -15.59
CA GLY A 101 21.24 -2.92 -14.42
C GLY A 101 20.59 -4.24 -14.82
N VAL A 102 20.46 -5.17 -13.89
CA VAL A 102 19.66 -6.38 -14.07
C VAL A 102 18.73 -6.56 -12.88
N ARG A 103 17.44 -6.81 -13.15
CA ARG A 103 16.48 -7.15 -12.10
C ARG A 103 16.44 -8.65 -11.90
N MET A 104 16.59 -9.10 -10.66
CA MET A 104 16.49 -10.52 -10.32
C MET A 104 15.14 -10.85 -9.66
N ARG A 105 14.61 -12.04 -9.97
CA ARG A 105 13.50 -12.64 -9.23
C ARG A 105 14.03 -13.33 -7.98
N LEU A 106 13.46 -12.98 -6.83
CA LEU A 106 13.79 -13.61 -5.55
C LEU A 106 12.81 -14.74 -5.24
N ALA A 107 13.32 -15.88 -4.80
CA ALA A 107 12.51 -17.00 -4.33
C ALA A 107 11.92 -16.76 -2.93
N SER A 108 12.59 -15.92 -2.13
CA SER A 108 12.33 -15.75 -0.69
C SER A 108 11.20 -14.79 -0.30
N ILE A 109 10.45 -14.22 -1.26
CA ILE A 109 9.42 -13.19 -0.97
C ILE A 109 8.07 -13.85 -0.59
N GLY A 110 7.60 -13.53 0.63
CA GLY A 110 6.40 -14.06 1.28
C GLY A 110 5.08 -13.34 0.95
N HIS A 111 4.00 -13.87 1.54
CA HIS A 111 2.60 -13.56 1.22
C HIS A 111 2.10 -12.18 1.73
N GLY A 112 1.45 -11.39 0.86
CA GLY A 112 0.64 -10.21 1.16
C GLY A 112 -0.22 -9.72 -0.04
N LYS A 113 -1.04 -8.67 0.15
CA LYS A 113 -1.92 -8.09 -0.91
C LYS A 113 -1.17 -7.62 -2.17
N TRP A 114 0.11 -7.25 -2.03
CA TRP A 114 0.96 -6.73 -3.10
C TRP A 114 1.86 -7.79 -3.75
N GLN A 115 1.62 -9.09 -3.49
CA GLN A 115 2.41 -10.23 -4.00
C GLN A 115 2.70 -10.17 -5.51
N ASN A 116 1.79 -9.66 -6.33
CA ASN A 116 1.97 -9.62 -7.79
C ASN A 116 3.06 -8.64 -8.28
N THR A 117 3.64 -7.83 -7.38
CA THR A 117 4.70 -6.87 -7.70
C THR A 117 6.13 -7.38 -7.43
N GLY A 118 6.30 -8.46 -6.66
CA GLY A 118 7.58 -9.08 -6.30
C GLY A 118 7.56 -10.62 -6.35
N GLY A 119 8.72 -11.28 -6.19
CA GLY A 119 8.83 -12.75 -6.09
C GLY A 119 8.79 -13.55 -7.41
N ASP A 120 8.69 -14.88 -7.30
CA ASP A 120 8.73 -15.82 -8.45
C ASP A 120 7.46 -15.81 -9.33
N LYS A 121 6.41 -15.07 -8.95
CA LYS A 121 5.25 -14.78 -9.81
C LYS A 121 5.27 -13.37 -10.40
N ALA A 122 6.34 -12.59 -10.14
CA ALA A 122 6.47 -11.23 -10.67
C ALA A 122 6.51 -11.21 -12.20
N LYS A 123 5.88 -10.20 -12.79
CA LYS A 123 5.87 -9.94 -14.24
C LYS A 123 7.24 -9.56 -14.82
N PHE A 124 8.20 -9.23 -13.96
CA PHE A 124 9.49 -8.65 -14.30
C PHE A 124 10.61 -9.31 -13.49
N GLY A 125 11.82 -9.29 -14.06
CA GLY A 125 13.02 -9.84 -13.46
C GLY A 125 13.44 -11.16 -14.10
N LEU A 126 14.73 -11.42 -14.09
CA LEU A 126 15.34 -12.60 -14.68
C LEU A 126 15.41 -13.76 -13.68
N MET A 127 15.25 -14.96 -14.21
CA MET A 127 15.60 -16.21 -13.53
C MET A 127 17.12 -16.45 -13.60
N PRO A 128 17.72 -17.26 -12.71
CA PRO A 128 19.16 -17.52 -12.71
C PRO A 128 19.73 -17.95 -14.07
N ARG A 129 19.03 -18.82 -14.81
CA ARG A 129 19.46 -19.25 -16.15
C ARG A 129 19.53 -18.09 -17.14
N GLN A 130 18.53 -17.20 -17.11
CA GLN A 130 18.48 -16.02 -17.97
C GLN A 130 19.54 -14.99 -17.59
N LEU A 131 19.91 -14.92 -16.30
CA LEU A 131 21.03 -14.10 -15.86
C LEU A 131 22.34 -14.60 -16.47
N LEU A 132 22.61 -15.91 -16.45
CA LEU A 132 23.82 -16.47 -17.08
C LEU A 132 23.84 -16.18 -18.59
N ASP A 133 22.71 -16.37 -19.28
CA ASP A 133 22.58 -16.01 -20.70
C ASP A 133 22.86 -14.52 -20.95
N LEU A 134 22.39 -13.64 -20.06
CA LEU A 134 22.65 -12.20 -20.13
C LEU A 134 24.14 -11.89 -20.01
N VAL A 135 24.84 -12.55 -19.08
CA VAL A 135 26.28 -12.37 -18.85
C VAL A 135 27.08 -12.83 -20.06
N ASP A 136 26.76 -14.00 -20.63
CA ASP A 136 27.41 -14.52 -21.83
C ASP A 136 27.18 -13.62 -23.05
N ALA A 137 25.97 -13.08 -23.21
CA ALA A 137 25.63 -12.15 -24.27
C ALA A 137 26.39 -10.81 -24.12
N LEU A 138 26.52 -10.29 -22.90
CA LEU A 138 27.30 -9.08 -22.63
C LEU A 138 28.79 -9.28 -22.91
N ALA A 139 29.35 -10.44 -22.52
CA ALA A 139 30.73 -10.78 -22.82
C ALA A 139 30.99 -10.87 -24.32
N SER A 140 30.09 -11.54 -25.04
CA SER A 140 30.16 -11.67 -26.51
C SER A 140 30.07 -10.32 -27.23
N ALA A 141 29.35 -9.36 -26.66
CA ALA A 141 29.24 -8.00 -27.18
C ALA A 141 30.35 -7.05 -26.71
N GLY A 142 31.28 -7.49 -25.85
CA GLY A 142 32.31 -6.62 -25.26
C GLY A 142 31.74 -5.55 -24.32
N MET A 143 30.63 -5.85 -23.65
CA MET A 143 29.85 -4.93 -22.81
C MET A 143 29.73 -5.39 -21.35
N SER A 144 30.55 -6.34 -20.88
CA SER A 144 30.51 -6.82 -19.49
C SER A 144 30.68 -5.73 -18.44
N ASP A 145 31.45 -4.68 -18.76
CA ASP A 145 31.66 -3.50 -17.91
C ASP A 145 30.45 -2.56 -17.86
N CYS A 146 29.50 -2.70 -18.79
CA CYS A 146 28.29 -1.88 -18.81
C CYS A 146 27.29 -2.29 -17.73
N LEU A 147 27.34 -3.55 -17.25
CA LEU A 147 26.49 -4.04 -16.18
C LEU A 147 27.08 -3.66 -14.81
N ARG A 148 26.48 -2.65 -14.18
CA ARG A 148 26.97 -2.03 -12.93
C ARG A 148 26.01 -2.19 -11.75
N LEU A 149 24.74 -2.47 -12.02
CA LEU A 149 23.67 -2.47 -11.03
C LEU A 149 22.94 -3.81 -10.98
N VAL A 150 22.69 -4.32 -9.77
CA VAL A 150 21.72 -5.40 -9.55
C VAL A 150 20.52 -4.84 -8.79
N HIS A 151 19.32 -5.08 -9.31
CA HIS A 151 18.07 -4.54 -8.81
C HIS A 151 17.16 -5.66 -8.28
N PHE A 152 16.49 -5.38 -7.18
CA PHE A 152 15.46 -6.23 -6.60
C PHE A 152 14.24 -5.37 -6.28
N HIS A 153 13.05 -5.96 -6.40
CA HIS A 153 11.84 -5.32 -5.92
C HIS A 153 11.02 -6.34 -5.14
N MET A 154 11.00 -6.16 -3.81
CA MET A 154 10.35 -7.08 -2.88
C MET A 154 8.83 -6.85 -2.80
N GLY A 155 8.34 -5.71 -3.29
CA GLY A 155 6.94 -5.32 -3.32
C GLY A 155 6.71 -3.95 -2.71
N SER A 156 5.44 -3.50 -2.68
CA SER A 156 5.03 -2.29 -1.95
C SER A 156 4.49 -2.68 -0.57
N GLN A 157 4.63 -1.78 0.41
CA GLN A 157 4.03 -1.90 1.75
C GLN A 157 4.36 -3.25 2.41
N ILE A 158 5.65 -3.55 2.60
CA ILE A 158 6.06 -4.78 3.29
C ILE A 158 5.82 -4.56 4.78
N SER A 159 4.86 -5.27 5.38
CA SER A 159 4.46 -5.07 6.78
C SER A 159 5.41 -5.72 7.79
N ASN A 160 6.21 -6.70 7.36
CA ASN A 160 7.07 -7.49 8.24
C ASN A 160 8.55 -7.40 7.86
N VAL A 161 9.37 -6.88 8.77
CA VAL A 161 10.82 -6.69 8.57
C VAL A 161 11.58 -7.98 8.26
N ARG A 162 11.09 -9.14 8.74
CA ARG A 162 11.73 -10.43 8.46
C ARG A 162 11.69 -10.79 6.98
N ASP A 163 10.67 -10.34 6.25
CA ASP A 163 10.55 -10.60 4.82
C ASP A 163 11.59 -9.78 4.05
N ILE A 164 11.84 -8.53 4.49
CA ILE A 164 12.91 -7.66 3.98
C ILE A 164 14.28 -8.31 4.24
N ALA A 165 14.54 -8.74 5.47
CA ALA A 165 15.79 -9.41 5.84
C ALA A 165 15.99 -10.74 5.07
N SER A 166 14.91 -11.48 4.79
CA SER A 166 14.97 -12.69 3.97
C SER A 166 15.33 -12.39 2.52
N GLY A 167 14.64 -11.45 1.90
CA GLY A 167 14.93 -10.99 0.54
C GLY A 167 16.36 -10.45 0.41
N MET A 168 16.83 -9.70 1.41
CA MET A 168 18.18 -9.12 1.40
C MET A 168 19.29 -10.15 1.54
N ARG A 169 19.07 -11.25 2.26
CA ARG A 169 20.03 -12.37 2.29
C ARG A 169 20.20 -13.00 0.91
N GLU A 170 19.10 -13.23 0.19
CA GLU A 170 19.16 -13.75 -1.18
C GLU A 170 19.80 -12.72 -2.15
N ALA A 171 19.41 -11.44 -2.05
CA ALA A 171 19.98 -10.36 -2.84
C ALA A 171 21.50 -10.22 -2.65
N ALA A 172 22.00 -10.33 -1.42
CA ALA A 172 23.42 -10.29 -1.12
C ALA A 172 24.19 -11.46 -1.78
N ARG A 173 23.58 -12.66 -1.87
CA ARG A 173 24.19 -13.79 -2.59
C ARG A 173 24.26 -13.54 -4.09
N TYR A 174 23.23 -12.97 -4.71
CA TYR A 174 23.29 -12.57 -6.12
C TYR A 174 24.40 -11.54 -6.38
N PHE A 175 24.55 -10.54 -5.51
CA PHE A 175 25.65 -9.58 -5.61
C PHE A 175 27.02 -10.28 -5.58
N VAL A 176 27.25 -11.18 -4.61
CA VAL A 176 28.50 -11.96 -4.51
C VAL A 176 28.75 -12.79 -5.77
N GLU A 177 27.75 -13.53 -6.24
CA GLU A 177 27.91 -14.40 -7.42
C GLU A 177 28.18 -13.59 -8.69
N LEU A 178 27.53 -12.44 -8.89
CA LEU A 178 27.83 -11.55 -10.02
C LEU A 178 29.27 -11.03 -9.98
N ARG A 179 29.78 -10.66 -8.80
CA ARG A 179 31.19 -10.26 -8.62
C ARG A 179 32.15 -11.41 -8.90
N ARG A 180 31.80 -12.64 -8.51
CA ARG A 180 32.58 -13.86 -8.80
C ARG A 180 32.62 -14.21 -10.29
N LEU A 181 31.56 -13.88 -11.04
CA LEU A 181 31.54 -13.97 -12.50
C LEU A 181 32.40 -12.89 -13.18
N GLY A 182 33.10 -12.04 -12.42
CA GLY A 182 34.01 -11.02 -12.94
C GLY A 182 33.33 -9.71 -13.35
N LEU A 183 32.04 -9.54 -13.03
CA LEU A 183 31.31 -8.31 -13.34
C LEU A 183 31.64 -7.22 -12.31
N GLU A 184 31.72 -5.98 -12.79
CA GLU A 184 32.00 -4.82 -11.94
C GLU A 184 30.73 -4.23 -11.31
N ILE A 185 29.87 -5.07 -10.74
CA ILE A 185 28.68 -4.59 -10.01
C ILE A 185 29.15 -3.71 -8.86
N ASP A 186 28.72 -2.45 -8.85
CA ASP A 186 29.07 -1.45 -7.84
C ASP A 186 27.85 -0.90 -7.10
N THR A 187 26.64 -1.22 -7.59
CA THR A 187 25.39 -0.70 -7.08
C THR A 187 24.41 -1.84 -6.84
N VAL A 188 23.84 -1.89 -5.63
CA VAL A 188 22.73 -2.76 -5.27
C VAL A 188 21.51 -1.88 -5.02
N ASP A 189 20.50 -2.06 -5.85
CA ASP A 189 19.22 -1.39 -5.71
C ASP A 189 18.20 -2.36 -5.11
N VAL A 190 17.71 -2.03 -3.92
CA VAL A 190 16.75 -2.88 -3.20
C VAL A 190 15.30 -2.56 -3.54
N GLY A 191 15.08 -1.56 -4.40
CA GLY A 191 13.77 -1.09 -4.81
C GLY A 191 13.00 -0.45 -3.66
N GLY A 192 11.67 -0.43 -3.80
CA GLY A 192 10.75 0.00 -2.75
C GLY A 192 10.47 -1.10 -1.71
N GLY A 193 9.48 -0.84 -0.85
CA GLY A 193 9.00 -1.82 0.13
C GLY A 193 8.92 -1.28 1.55
N LEU A 194 9.66 -0.19 1.84
CA LEU A 194 9.50 0.57 3.09
C LEU A 194 8.04 1.02 3.25
N GLY A 195 7.35 0.38 4.18
CA GLY A 195 5.94 0.62 4.43
C GLY A 195 5.69 1.83 5.32
N VAL A 196 4.42 2.21 5.39
CA VAL A 196 3.91 3.30 6.23
C VAL A 196 2.89 2.74 7.20
N ASP A 197 2.94 3.16 8.46
CA ASP A 197 1.97 2.75 9.48
C ASP A 197 0.72 3.62 9.39
N TYR A 198 -0.26 3.23 8.57
CA TYR A 198 -1.51 3.97 8.40
C TYR A 198 -2.47 3.77 9.58
N GLU A 199 -2.36 2.67 10.30
CA GLU A 199 -3.20 2.34 11.46
C GLU A 199 -2.66 2.91 12.78
N GLY A 200 -1.36 3.19 12.86
CA GLY A 200 -0.68 3.60 14.09
C GLY A 200 -0.46 2.46 15.09
N THR A 201 -0.69 1.20 14.67
CA THR A 201 -0.67 0.02 15.53
C THR A 201 0.72 -0.63 15.64
N ARG A 202 1.68 -0.23 14.79
CA ARG A 202 2.99 -0.89 14.63
C ARG A 202 2.91 -2.41 14.56
N SER A 203 1.94 -2.91 13.78
CA SER A 203 1.63 -4.34 13.69
C SER A 203 2.05 -4.93 12.34
N ARG A 204 1.72 -6.21 12.11
CA ARG A 204 1.95 -6.88 10.82
C ARG A 204 0.71 -6.84 9.91
N SER A 205 -0.28 -6.02 10.23
CA SER A 205 -1.46 -5.84 9.39
C SER A 205 -1.10 -5.26 8.02
N ASP A 206 -2.00 -5.41 7.05
CA ASP A 206 -1.76 -4.98 5.66
C ASP A 206 -1.53 -3.46 5.53
N CYS A 207 -2.13 -2.66 6.42
CA CYS A 207 -2.02 -1.19 6.43
C CYS A 207 -1.06 -0.68 7.53
N SER A 208 -0.28 -1.56 8.16
CA SER A 208 0.73 -1.20 9.17
C SER A 208 2.11 -1.79 8.84
N VAL A 209 3.10 -1.48 9.69
CA VAL A 209 4.44 -2.06 9.65
C VAL A 209 4.92 -2.39 11.07
N ASN A 210 5.62 -3.51 11.22
CA ASN A 210 6.13 -3.95 12.52
C ASN A 210 7.57 -3.49 12.81
N TYR A 211 8.04 -2.45 12.11
CA TYR A 211 9.42 -1.98 12.17
C TYR A 211 9.55 -0.48 12.01
N GLY A 212 10.65 0.07 12.54
CA GLY A 212 11.05 1.45 12.32
C GLY A 212 12.06 1.61 11.18
N LEU A 213 12.33 2.86 10.80
CA LEU A 213 13.28 3.21 9.73
C LEU A 213 14.69 2.64 9.98
N THR A 214 15.17 2.68 11.23
CA THR A 214 16.50 2.13 11.58
C THR A 214 16.57 0.62 11.37
N GLN A 215 15.53 -0.12 11.74
CA GLN A 215 15.48 -1.58 11.55
C GLN A 215 15.38 -1.95 10.06
N TYR A 216 14.63 -1.17 9.28
CA TYR A 216 14.62 -1.28 7.82
C TYR A 216 16.02 -1.08 7.23
N ALA A 217 16.70 0.02 7.56
CA ALA A 217 18.04 0.30 7.08
C ALA A 217 19.04 -0.79 7.47
N GLN A 218 19.00 -1.27 8.72
CA GLN A 218 19.86 -2.36 9.20
C GLN A 218 19.61 -3.68 8.45
N SER A 219 18.34 -4.00 8.16
CA SER A 219 17.97 -5.22 7.43
C SER A 219 18.46 -5.23 5.98
N ILE A 220 18.76 -4.06 5.42
CA ILE A 220 19.38 -3.90 4.10
C ILE A 220 20.91 -3.91 4.20
N VAL A 221 21.47 -3.09 5.08
CA VAL A 221 22.92 -2.86 5.12
C VAL A 221 23.67 -4.05 5.71
N ALA A 222 23.15 -4.69 6.77
CA ALA A 222 23.88 -5.74 7.46
C ALA A 222 24.16 -6.97 6.58
N PRO A 223 23.17 -7.56 5.86
CA PRO A 223 23.44 -8.72 5.00
C PRO A 223 24.46 -8.42 3.88
N LEU A 224 24.43 -7.20 3.33
CA LEU A 224 25.39 -6.78 2.31
C LEU A 224 26.80 -6.61 2.90
N ALA A 225 26.92 -5.98 4.06
CA ALA A 225 28.21 -5.77 4.72
C ALA A 225 28.86 -7.10 5.16
N GLU A 226 28.06 -8.01 5.72
CA GLU A 226 28.50 -9.36 6.08
C GLU A 226 29.00 -10.13 4.86
N ALA A 227 28.23 -10.14 3.77
CA ALA A 227 28.63 -10.79 2.52
C ALA A 227 29.90 -10.17 1.92
N CYS A 228 30.03 -8.84 1.94
CA CYS A 228 31.24 -8.19 1.46
C CYS A 228 32.47 -8.58 2.29
N THR A 229 32.32 -8.62 3.61
CA THR A 229 33.41 -9.01 4.53
C THR A 229 33.79 -10.48 4.34
N GLU A 230 32.81 -11.38 4.25
CA GLU A 230 33.02 -12.83 4.06
C GLU A 230 33.77 -13.14 2.76
N HIS A 231 33.42 -12.45 1.68
CA HIS A 231 33.96 -12.72 0.33
C HIS A 231 35.07 -11.76 -0.11
N GLY A 232 35.52 -10.85 0.77
CA GLY A 232 36.57 -9.87 0.45
C GLY A 232 36.21 -8.91 -0.67
N LEU A 233 34.92 -8.54 -0.79
CA LEU A 233 34.40 -7.68 -1.84
C LEU A 233 34.30 -6.21 -1.38
N PRO A 234 34.44 -5.23 -2.29
CA PRO A 234 34.17 -3.84 -1.95
C PRO A 234 32.67 -3.63 -1.67
N HIS A 235 32.37 -2.73 -0.73
CA HIS A 235 30.99 -2.40 -0.41
C HIS A 235 30.31 -1.68 -1.59
N PRO A 236 29.14 -2.15 -2.07
CA PRO A 236 28.43 -1.46 -3.13
C PRO A 236 27.78 -0.17 -2.63
N ARG A 237 27.43 0.71 -3.56
CA ARG A 237 26.42 1.76 -3.33
C ARG A 237 25.06 1.10 -3.17
N VAL A 238 24.31 1.52 -2.15
CA VAL A 238 22.95 1.04 -1.90
C VAL A 238 21.95 2.08 -2.42
N ILE A 239 21.00 1.64 -3.23
CA ILE A 239 19.84 2.43 -3.68
C ILE A 239 18.58 1.90 -3.02
N THR A 240 17.67 2.80 -2.61
CA THR A 240 16.27 2.44 -2.30
C THR A 240 15.31 3.31 -3.09
N GLU A 241 14.16 2.75 -3.46
CA GLU A 241 13.08 3.40 -4.21
C GLU A 241 11.84 3.60 -3.32
N SER A 242 12.02 4.19 -2.13
CA SER A 242 11.02 4.22 -1.06
C SER A 242 9.91 5.28 -1.25
N GLY A 243 9.29 5.34 -2.43
CA GLY A 243 8.39 6.44 -2.82
C GLY A 243 7.16 6.64 -1.92
N ARG A 244 6.51 5.54 -1.47
CA ARG A 244 5.36 5.62 -0.54
C ARG A 244 5.76 6.31 0.77
N SER A 245 6.88 5.90 1.34
CA SER A 245 7.40 6.48 2.59
C SER A 245 7.75 7.97 2.43
N MET A 246 8.27 8.37 1.26
CA MET A 246 8.60 9.77 0.96
C MET A 246 7.37 10.69 0.81
N THR A 247 6.19 10.14 0.47
CA THR A 247 5.03 10.94 0.07
C THR A 247 3.78 10.71 0.91
N ALA A 248 3.68 9.67 1.73
CA ALA A 248 2.40 9.36 2.39
C ALA A 248 1.82 10.48 3.28
N HIS A 249 2.67 11.24 3.97
CA HIS A 249 2.22 12.21 4.99
C HIS A 249 2.16 13.66 4.50
N HIS A 250 2.59 13.96 3.28
CA HIS A 250 2.73 15.36 2.82
C HIS A 250 1.40 16.02 2.41
N ALA A 251 0.32 15.24 2.27
CA ALA A 251 -0.97 15.71 1.78
C ALA A 251 -2.09 15.29 2.72
N VAL A 252 -3.06 16.18 2.93
CA VAL A 252 -4.27 15.94 3.71
C VAL A 252 -5.47 16.32 2.83
N LEU A 253 -6.44 15.43 2.72
CA LEU A 253 -7.72 15.73 2.10
C LEU A 253 -8.63 16.37 3.15
N VAL A 254 -9.05 17.61 2.91
CA VAL A 254 -10.00 18.33 3.76
C VAL A 254 -11.32 18.48 3.01
N ALA A 255 -12.42 18.08 3.64
CA ALA A 255 -13.76 18.19 3.10
C ALA A 255 -14.74 18.53 4.22
N ASP A 256 -15.83 19.21 3.87
CA ASP A 256 -16.90 19.56 4.78
C ASP A 256 -17.94 18.42 4.93
N VAL A 257 -18.59 18.38 6.08
CA VAL A 257 -19.79 17.56 6.30
C VAL A 257 -21.00 18.38 5.84
N THR A 258 -21.67 17.91 4.79
CA THR A 258 -22.82 18.60 4.17
C THR A 258 -24.14 18.30 4.85
N ALA A 259 -24.26 17.09 5.40
CA ALA A 259 -25.42 16.65 6.14
C ALA A 259 -25.03 15.58 7.16
N VAL A 260 -25.80 15.52 8.24
CA VAL A 260 -25.73 14.44 9.22
C VAL A 260 -27.12 13.83 9.28
N GLU A 261 -27.23 12.55 8.98
CA GLU A 261 -28.42 11.76 9.30
C GLU A 261 -28.20 11.20 10.71
N GLN A 262 -28.74 11.93 11.68
CA GLN A 262 -28.77 11.48 13.07
C GLN A 262 -29.67 10.25 13.16
N LEU A 263 -29.22 9.23 13.88
CA LEU A 263 -30.12 8.11 14.13
C LEU A 263 -31.27 8.52 15.03
N PRO A 264 -32.48 7.96 14.82
CA PRO A 264 -33.62 8.24 15.68
C PRO A 264 -33.32 7.84 17.13
N GLU A 265 -33.56 8.75 18.08
CA GLU A 265 -33.52 8.42 19.52
C GLU A 265 -34.65 7.46 19.91
N GLY A 266 -35.71 7.40 19.10
CA GLY A 266 -36.94 6.69 19.37
C GLY A 266 -37.91 7.47 20.26
N ASN A 267 -39.14 6.96 20.38
CA ASN A 267 -40.17 7.53 21.23
C ASN A 267 -40.98 6.44 21.93
N ALA A 268 -40.69 6.23 23.21
CA ALA A 268 -41.38 5.23 24.03
C ALA A 268 -42.87 5.54 24.28
N THR A 269 -43.27 6.80 24.08
CA THR A 269 -44.64 7.30 24.34
C THR A 269 -45.45 7.47 23.06
N VAL A 270 -44.97 6.94 21.93
CA VAL A 270 -45.66 7.04 20.65
C VAL A 270 -47.07 6.44 20.73
N GLU A 271 -48.07 7.23 20.34
CA GLU A 271 -49.45 6.76 20.22
C GLU A 271 -49.58 5.91 18.97
N ALA A 272 -49.94 4.63 19.15
CA ALA A 272 -50.09 3.67 18.06
C ALA A 272 -51.10 2.60 18.45
N GLY A 273 -51.41 1.69 17.51
CA GLY A 273 -52.31 0.57 17.76
C GLY A 273 -51.83 -0.36 18.87
N ASP A 274 -52.65 -1.36 19.15
CA ASP A 274 -52.40 -2.39 20.18
C ASP A 274 -52.12 -3.75 19.55
N SER A 275 -51.43 -3.76 18.41
CA SER A 275 -50.98 -4.99 17.77
C SER A 275 -50.02 -5.74 18.69
N PRO A 276 -49.94 -7.09 18.61
CA PRO A 276 -49.06 -7.85 19.49
C PRO A 276 -47.61 -7.34 19.48
N PRO A 277 -46.94 -7.09 18.34
CA PRO A 277 -45.56 -6.58 18.35
C PRO A 277 -45.37 -5.24 19.08
N LEU A 278 -46.31 -4.30 18.90
CA LEU A 278 -46.27 -3.01 19.59
C LEU A 278 -46.42 -3.17 21.10
N ARG A 279 -47.34 -4.05 21.54
CA ARG A 279 -47.55 -4.33 22.95
C ARG A 279 -46.31 -4.92 23.61
N HIS A 280 -45.69 -5.92 22.97
CA HIS A 280 -44.48 -6.55 23.49
C HIS A 280 -43.32 -5.54 23.56
N LEU A 281 -43.12 -4.69 22.55
CA LEU A 281 -42.09 -3.63 22.61
C LEU A 281 -42.35 -2.62 23.74
N ARG A 282 -43.60 -2.23 24.01
CA ARG A 282 -43.93 -1.37 25.16
C ARG A 282 -43.61 -2.04 26.49
N GLU A 283 -43.92 -3.33 26.62
CA GLU A 283 -43.60 -4.14 27.80
C GLU A 283 -42.08 -4.24 28.00
N LEU A 284 -41.32 -4.52 26.94
CA LEU A 284 -39.86 -4.53 26.96
C LEU A 284 -39.27 -3.19 27.39
N HIS A 285 -39.79 -2.09 26.86
CA HIS A 285 -39.36 -0.76 27.25
C HIS A 285 -39.63 -0.49 28.75
N ALA A 286 -40.81 -0.87 29.25
CA ALA A 286 -41.16 -0.72 30.67
C ALA A 286 -40.24 -1.55 31.60
N ASP A 287 -39.74 -2.68 31.11
CA ASP A 287 -38.86 -3.59 31.84
C ASP A 287 -37.35 -3.34 31.60
N LEU A 288 -36.99 -2.21 30.97
CA LEU A 288 -35.60 -1.83 30.68
C LEU A 288 -34.68 -1.92 31.89
N ASN A 289 -35.15 -1.65 33.11
CA ASN A 289 -34.34 -1.69 34.33
C ASN A 289 -34.42 -3.02 35.10
N ARG A 290 -35.27 -3.95 34.66
CA ARG A 290 -35.58 -5.19 35.38
C ARG A 290 -34.99 -6.43 34.71
N ARG A 291 -34.89 -6.43 33.39
CA ARG A 291 -34.42 -7.59 32.60
C ARG A 291 -32.95 -7.44 32.19
N PRO A 292 -32.25 -8.52 31.84
CA PRO A 292 -30.90 -8.47 31.26
C PRO A 292 -30.85 -7.67 29.93
N PRO A 293 -29.83 -6.81 29.71
CA PRO A 293 -29.71 -6.01 28.47
C PRO A 293 -29.70 -6.84 27.18
N GLN A 294 -29.00 -7.98 27.19
CA GLN A 294 -28.92 -8.86 26.03
C GLN A 294 -30.27 -9.50 25.65
N GLU A 295 -31.08 -9.87 26.65
CA GLU A 295 -32.43 -10.42 26.43
C GLU A 295 -33.36 -9.36 25.85
N LEU A 296 -33.35 -8.16 26.44
CA LEU A 296 -34.10 -7.00 25.95
C LEU A 296 -33.75 -6.69 24.48
N TYR A 297 -32.46 -6.72 24.13
CA TYR A 297 -31.98 -6.48 22.78
C TYR A 297 -32.51 -7.51 21.77
N HIS A 298 -32.35 -8.81 22.07
CA HIS A 298 -32.77 -9.87 21.15
C HIS A 298 -34.29 -9.94 21.00
N GLU A 299 -35.05 -9.76 22.08
CA GLU A 299 -36.53 -9.72 21.99
C GLU A 299 -37.02 -8.47 21.26
N ALA A 300 -36.40 -7.31 21.48
CA ALA A 300 -36.74 -6.10 20.74
C ALA A 300 -36.49 -6.27 19.24
N ALA A 301 -35.39 -6.91 18.84
CA ALA A 301 -35.11 -7.24 17.45
C ALA A 301 -36.14 -8.23 16.88
N HIS A 302 -36.51 -9.26 17.65
CA HIS A 302 -37.52 -10.24 17.24
C HIS A 302 -38.89 -9.59 16.99
N HIS A 303 -39.37 -8.77 17.93
CA HIS A 303 -40.68 -8.12 17.78
C HIS A 303 -40.69 -7.03 16.72
N LEU A 304 -39.57 -6.33 16.49
CA LEU A 304 -39.44 -5.44 15.33
C LEU A 304 -39.60 -6.23 14.03
N GLN A 305 -38.94 -7.39 13.91
CA GLN A 305 -39.03 -8.23 12.72
C GLN A 305 -40.44 -8.80 12.49
N ASP A 306 -41.12 -9.27 13.55
CA ASP A 306 -42.53 -9.71 13.46
C ASP A 306 -43.42 -8.54 12.98
N GLY A 307 -43.26 -7.36 13.59
CA GLY A 307 -44.00 -6.17 13.18
C GLY A 307 -43.75 -5.76 11.72
N GLN A 308 -42.49 -5.78 11.26
CA GLN A 308 -42.14 -5.51 9.86
C GLN A 308 -42.75 -6.53 8.89
N ALA A 309 -42.76 -7.82 9.25
CA ALA A 309 -43.38 -8.86 8.45
C ALA A 309 -44.91 -8.67 8.35
N ARG A 310 -45.57 -8.32 9.46
CA ARG A 310 -47.01 -8.02 9.48
C ARG A 310 -47.35 -6.78 8.67
N PHE A 311 -46.52 -5.74 8.72
CA PHE A 311 -46.68 -4.57 7.86
C PHE A 311 -46.58 -4.96 6.37
N ALA A 312 -45.58 -5.77 6.00
CA ALA A 312 -45.43 -6.26 4.62
C ALA A 312 -46.63 -7.10 4.13
N LEU A 313 -47.32 -7.79 5.06
CA LEU A 313 -48.56 -8.53 4.79
C LEU A 313 -49.83 -7.66 4.82
N GLY A 314 -49.70 -6.33 5.01
CA GLY A 314 -50.83 -5.40 5.07
C GLY A 314 -51.63 -5.45 6.38
N GLN A 315 -51.07 -6.04 7.44
CA GLN A 315 -51.75 -6.24 8.73
C GLN A 315 -51.52 -5.09 9.71
N LEU A 316 -50.57 -4.19 9.43
CA LEU A 316 -50.28 -3.00 10.23
C LEU A 316 -50.37 -1.76 9.36
N SER A 317 -50.79 -0.65 9.97
CA SER A 317 -50.77 0.65 9.31
C SER A 317 -49.34 1.21 9.21
N LEU A 318 -49.14 2.25 8.40
CA LEU A 318 -47.87 2.99 8.37
C LEU A 318 -47.56 3.64 9.73
N ALA A 319 -48.58 4.09 10.46
CA ALA A 319 -48.42 4.66 11.80
C ALA A 319 -47.92 3.59 12.80
N ASP A 320 -48.48 2.39 12.74
CA ASP A 320 -48.00 1.26 13.56
C ASP A 320 -46.58 0.87 13.17
N ARG A 321 -46.25 0.87 11.87
CA ARG A 321 -44.90 0.58 11.38
C ARG A 321 -43.89 1.61 11.89
N ALA A 322 -44.22 2.89 11.88
CA ALA A 322 -43.36 3.95 12.43
C ALA A 322 -43.18 3.80 13.95
N ALA A 323 -44.27 3.52 14.68
CA ALA A 323 -44.23 3.31 16.12
C ALA A 323 -43.37 2.10 16.55
N LEU A 324 -43.28 1.06 15.71
CA LEU A 324 -42.34 -0.04 15.94
C LEU A 324 -40.88 0.44 15.96
N ASP A 325 -40.49 1.29 15.00
CA ASP A 325 -39.13 1.85 14.95
C ASP A 325 -38.90 2.76 16.16
N ASP A 326 -39.85 3.63 16.49
CA ASP A 326 -39.77 4.54 17.65
C ASP A 326 -39.55 3.78 18.97
N LEU A 327 -40.34 2.72 19.21
CA LEU A 327 -40.19 1.90 20.41
C LEU A 327 -38.88 1.10 20.39
N HIS A 328 -38.50 0.56 19.23
CA HIS A 328 -37.27 -0.22 19.09
C HIS A 328 -36.03 0.64 19.38
N TYR A 329 -35.92 1.83 18.77
CA TYR A 329 -34.80 2.74 19.03
C TYR A 329 -34.75 3.17 20.49
N ALA A 330 -35.89 3.50 21.12
CA ALA A 330 -35.93 3.84 22.54
C ALA A 330 -35.38 2.69 23.43
N ILE A 331 -35.71 1.43 23.11
CA ILE A 331 -35.14 0.26 23.80
C ILE A 331 -33.64 0.14 23.53
N LEU A 332 -33.17 0.26 22.29
CA LEU A 332 -31.74 0.16 21.96
C LEU A 332 -30.91 1.22 22.71
N HIS A 333 -31.39 2.46 22.77
CA HIS A 333 -30.73 3.52 23.53
C HIS A 333 -30.71 3.22 25.03
N GLY A 334 -31.82 2.75 25.62
CA GLY A 334 -31.88 2.33 27.02
C GLY A 334 -30.95 1.15 27.34
N VAL A 335 -30.86 0.16 26.43
CA VAL A 335 -29.93 -0.98 26.53
C VAL A 335 -28.47 -0.49 26.46
N ARG A 336 -28.14 0.38 25.48
CA ARG A 336 -26.78 0.96 25.34
C ARG A 336 -26.36 1.71 26.59
N GLU A 337 -27.23 2.53 27.18
CA GLU A 337 -26.93 3.25 28.42
C GLU A 337 -26.64 2.31 29.60
N ARG A 338 -27.40 1.21 29.72
CA ARG A 338 -27.15 0.20 30.77
C ARG A 338 -25.82 -0.51 30.56
N LEU A 339 -25.50 -0.90 29.33
CA LEU A 339 -24.24 -1.57 29.00
C LEU A 339 -23.01 -0.67 29.22
N ARG A 340 -23.10 0.63 28.91
CA ARG A 340 -22.03 1.60 29.20
C ARG A 340 -21.76 1.75 30.71
N ARG A 341 -22.77 1.50 31.58
CA ARG A 341 -22.66 1.61 33.04
C ARG A 341 -22.17 0.34 33.74
N ASP A 342 -22.35 -0.84 33.14
CA ASP A 342 -21.86 -2.12 33.68
C ASP A 342 -21.19 -2.96 32.57
N PRO A 343 -19.88 -2.75 32.30
CA PRO A 343 -19.19 -3.38 31.18
C PRO A 343 -18.85 -4.87 31.39
N ARG A 344 -19.35 -5.49 32.47
CA ARG A 344 -19.02 -6.88 32.79
C ARG A 344 -19.67 -7.82 31.76
N ASN A 345 -18.85 -8.27 30.81
CA ASN A 345 -19.07 -9.40 29.88
C ASN A 345 -19.95 -9.20 28.64
N GLN A 346 -20.28 -7.97 28.22
CA GLN A 346 -21.13 -7.74 27.03
C GLN A 346 -20.54 -6.74 26.01
N TRP A 347 -19.20 -6.68 25.88
CA TRP A 347 -18.52 -5.79 24.93
C TRP A 347 -18.95 -6.00 23.48
N GLN A 348 -19.14 -7.25 23.06
CA GLN A 348 -19.58 -7.57 21.70
C GLN A 348 -20.95 -6.95 21.38
N LEU A 349 -21.88 -6.98 22.33
CA LEU A 349 -23.20 -6.38 22.16
C LEU A 349 -23.12 -4.84 22.18
N LEU A 350 -22.26 -4.28 23.05
CA LEU A 350 -22.04 -2.85 23.06
C LEU A 350 -21.46 -2.36 21.73
N ASP A 351 -20.46 -3.05 21.17
CA ASP A 351 -19.87 -2.71 19.88
C ASP A 351 -20.91 -2.81 18.74
N GLU A 352 -21.73 -3.86 18.72
CA GLU A 352 -22.83 -3.99 17.74
C GLU A 352 -23.83 -2.82 17.86
N LEU A 353 -24.13 -2.38 19.09
CA LEU A 353 -25.02 -1.24 19.34
C LEU A 353 -24.37 0.10 18.96
N GLU A 354 -23.09 0.31 19.22
CA GLU A 354 -22.39 1.53 18.80
C GLU A 354 -22.35 1.65 17.27
N ASP A 355 -22.12 0.53 16.56
CA ASP A 355 -22.17 0.50 15.09
C ASP A 355 -23.59 0.82 14.57
N LYS A 356 -24.61 0.16 15.13
CA LYS A 356 -26.02 0.39 14.74
C LYS A 356 -26.53 1.78 15.08
N LEU A 357 -26.04 2.40 16.15
CA LEU A 357 -26.47 3.71 16.65
C LEU A 357 -25.48 4.83 16.27
N SER A 358 -24.68 4.63 15.21
CA SER A 358 -23.71 5.59 14.70
C SER A 358 -24.32 6.55 13.67
N ASP A 359 -24.29 7.85 13.95
CA ASP A 359 -24.73 8.88 13.00
C ASP A 359 -24.03 8.74 11.65
N LYS A 360 -24.78 8.97 10.56
CA LYS A 360 -24.22 8.92 9.21
C LYS A 360 -23.82 10.32 8.77
N TYR A 361 -22.55 10.49 8.46
CA TYR A 361 -21.97 11.74 7.98
C TYR A 361 -21.86 11.73 6.45
N PHE A 362 -22.49 12.70 5.80
CA PHE A 362 -22.37 12.91 4.37
C PHE A 362 -21.27 13.93 4.11
N VAL A 363 -20.09 13.42 3.76
CA VAL A 363 -18.91 14.24 3.49
C VAL A 363 -18.88 14.64 2.00
N ASN A 364 -18.58 15.90 1.72
CA ASN A 364 -18.47 16.46 0.36
C ASN A 364 -17.20 15.98 -0.36
N LEU A 365 -17.12 14.68 -0.62
CA LEU A 365 -15.99 14.06 -1.28
C LEU A 365 -16.44 12.87 -2.12
N SER A 366 -15.62 12.53 -3.11
CA SER A 366 -15.72 11.26 -3.82
C SER A 366 -14.56 10.36 -3.45
N VAL A 367 -14.86 9.23 -2.80
CA VAL A 367 -13.86 8.21 -2.43
C VAL A 367 -13.13 7.70 -3.68
N PHE A 368 -13.84 7.54 -4.80
CA PHE A 368 -13.27 7.05 -6.06
C PHE A 368 -12.29 8.03 -6.70
N GLN A 369 -12.49 9.33 -6.48
CA GLN A 369 -11.61 10.37 -7.02
C GLN A 369 -10.38 10.60 -6.15
N SER A 370 -10.56 10.64 -4.82
CA SER A 370 -9.52 11.11 -3.90
C SER A 370 -8.84 9.99 -3.10
N MET A 371 -9.49 8.83 -2.95
CA MET A 371 -9.02 7.72 -2.11
C MET A 371 -9.32 6.34 -2.76
N PRO A 372 -8.96 6.14 -4.04
CA PRO A 372 -9.34 4.91 -4.77
C PRO A 372 -8.83 3.62 -4.11
N ASP A 373 -7.69 3.68 -3.40
CA ASP A 373 -7.12 2.54 -2.68
C ASP A 373 -8.04 2.03 -1.54
N VAL A 374 -8.87 2.90 -0.95
CA VAL A 374 -9.88 2.46 0.04
C VAL A 374 -10.84 1.47 -0.60
N TRP A 375 -11.33 1.78 -1.80
CA TRP A 375 -12.25 0.93 -2.54
C TRP A 375 -11.55 -0.30 -3.15
N ALA A 376 -10.38 -0.12 -3.76
CA ALA A 376 -9.75 -1.18 -4.56
C ALA A 376 -9.11 -2.29 -3.72
N ILE A 377 -8.55 -1.95 -2.55
CA ILE A 377 -7.71 -2.86 -1.76
C ILE A 377 -7.97 -2.80 -0.25
N ASN A 378 -9.04 -2.13 0.17
CA ASN A 378 -9.37 -1.88 1.58
C ASN A 378 -8.21 -1.18 2.32
N GLN A 379 -7.61 -0.18 1.68
CA GLN A 379 -6.59 0.65 2.32
C GLN A 379 -7.22 1.50 3.42
N ILE A 380 -6.52 1.64 4.54
CA ILE A 380 -6.93 2.52 5.65
C ILE A 380 -6.23 3.87 5.53
N PHE A 381 -6.99 4.93 5.83
CA PHE A 381 -6.47 6.27 6.07
C PHE A 381 -7.02 6.78 7.39
N PRO A 382 -6.22 7.48 8.22
CA PRO A 382 -6.73 8.19 9.38
C PRO A 382 -7.74 9.26 8.96
N ILE A 383 -8.92 9.27 9.60
CA ILE A 383 -9.96 10.28 9.39
C ILE A 383 -10.29 10.88 10.75
N MET A 384 -10.24 12.20 10.86
CA MET A 384 -10.57 12.93 12.09
C MET A 384 -11.20 14.29 11.79
N PRO A 385 -12.05 14.82 12.70
CA PRO A 385 -12.43 16.24 12.69
C PRO A 385 -11.18 17.13 12.83
N LEU A 386 -11.23 18.31 12.20
CA LEU A 386 -10.15 19.31 12.25
C LEU A 386 -10.20 20.19 13.51
#